data_AF-A0A2M9QBG2-F1
#
_entry.id   AF-A0A2M9QBG2-F1
#
_cell.length_a   1.000
_cell.length_b   1.000
_cell.length_c   1.000
_cell.angle_alpha   90.00
_cell.angle_beta   90.00
_cell.angle_gamma   90.00
#
_symmetry.space_group_name_H-M   'P 1'
#
loop_
_entity.id
_entity.type
_entity.pdbx_description
1 polymer ?
#
loop_
_entity_poly.entity_id
_entity_poly.type
_entity_poly.pdbx_seq_one_letter_code
_entity_poly.pdbx_strand_id
1 'polypeptide(L)'
;DWGLTYDELEPYFDKFEKTAGISGDDKNPFSGKRSNPYPTGPMKMTPMLTQFETAAKKLKLSPYMVPSANLSEVYKNPDGETINACQYCGFCERFGCEYGAKSSAEVTVVPTALKTGNFDLRYNSNVVEILKKGNKVTGVRYIDTISGEEFIQPANAVVLTSYVFNNAKLLMVSNIGERYDPATGKGTLGRNYCYQILPGAAGFFDEQYNTFMGAGSLGVSLDDYNGDNFDHSDLDFIHGGNIALTQTGARPIGSNPTPPDTPTWGSEFKKQSIHYYTRS
;
A
#
# COMPACT_ATOMS: atom_id res chain seq x y z
N ASP A 1 -7.01 1.05 22.39
CA ASP A 1 -6.19 -0.17 22.56
C ASP A 1 -6.54 -1.25 21.56
N TRP A 2 -5.53 -1.90 20.99
CA TRP A 2 -5.63 -2.88 19.91
C TRP A 2 -5.82 -4.33 20.40
N GLY A 3 -5.69 -4.58 21.70
CA GLY A 3 -5.67 -5.94 22.28
C GLY A 3 -4.38 -6.73 21.98
N LEU A 4 -3.41 -6.09 21.32
CA LEU A 4 -2.05 -6.55 21.06
C LEU A 4 -1.11 -5.37 21.28
N THR A 5 0.10 -5.66 21.73
CA THR A 5 1.18 -4.69 21.89
C THR A 5 2.08 -4.64 20.65
N TYR A 6 2.84 -3.55 20.51
CA TYR A 6 3.84 -3.44 19.46
C TYR A 6 4.89 -4.56 19.56
N ASP A 7 5.36 -4.88 20.77
CA ASP A 7 6.37 -5.92 21.01
C ASP A 7 5.88 -7.33 20.60
N GLU A 8 4.57 -7.59 20.69
CA GLU A 8 3.97 -8.84 20.19
C GLU A 8 3.93 -8.90 18.65
N LEU A 9 3.80 -7.74 17.99
CA LEU A 9 3.71 -7.64 16.53
C LEU A 9 5.07 -7.51 15.84
N GLU A 10 6.08 -6.95 16.51
CA GLU A 10 7.40 -6.65 15.95
C GLU A 10 8.05 -7.86 15.27
N PRO A 11 8.05 -9.09 15.84
CA PRO A 11 8.64 -10.25 15.18
C PRO A 11 7.93 -10.61 13.86
N TYR A 12 6.64 -10.31 13.73
CA TYR A 12 5.87 -10.54 12.51
C TYR A 12 6.09 -9.44 11.47
N PHE A 13 6.29 -8.18 11.90
CA PHE A 13 6.73 -7.10 11.01
C PHE A 13 8.11 -7.40 10.42
N ASP A 14 9.08 -7.77 11.25
CA ASP A 14 10.42 -8.14 10.81
C ASP A 14 10.38 -9.32 9.82
N LYS A 15 9.60 -10.36 10.13
CA LYS A 15 9.41 -11.49 9.21
C LYS A 15 8.79 -11.06 7.88
N PHE A 16 7.74 -10.24 7.91
CA PHE A 16 7.10 -9.73 6.71
C PHE A 16 8.08 -8.90 5.87
N GLU A 17 8.82 -8.00 6.51
CA GLU A 17 9.78 -7.14 5.82
C GLU A 17 10.88 -7.96 5.14
N LYS A 18 11.40 -9.01 5.81
CA LYS A 18 12.34 -9.97 5.24
C LYS A 18 11.74 -10.79 4.10
N THR A 19 10.52 -11.31 4.22
CA THR A 19 9.87 -12.03 3.12
C THR A 19 9.63 -11.10 1.92
N ALA A 20 9.25 -9.86 2.16
CA ALA A 20 8.96 -8.87 1.12
C ALA A 20 10.21 -8.19 0.54
N GLY A 21 11.37 -8.29 1.22
CA GLY A 21 12.62 -7.63 0.84
C GLY A 21 12.59 -6.11 0.99
N ILE A 22 11.94 -5.57 2.03
CA ILE A 22 11.74 -4.12 2.16
C ILE A 22 13.07 -3.36 2.14
N SER A 23 13.11 -2.27 1.37
CA SER A 23 14.20 -1.31 1.29
C SER A 23 13.94 -0.12 2.20
N GLY A 24 14.87 0.19 3.11
CA GLY A 24 14.67 1.29 4.05
C GLY A 24 15.92 1.62 4.87
N ASP A 25 15.79 2.63 5.71
CA ASP A 25 16.76 2.96 6.76
C ASP A 25 16.06 3.26 8.08
N ASP A 26 16.82 3.29 9.17
CA ASP A 26 16.29 3.48 10.53
C ASP A 26 16.40 4.95 10.98
N LYS A 27 16.09 5.88 10.07
CA LYS A 27 16.21 7.33 10.36
C LYS A 27 14.94 7.98 10.85
N ASN A 28 13.78 7.31 10.77
CA ASN A 28 12.53 7.86 11.28
C ASN A 28 12.55 7.82 12.83
N PRO A 29 12.58 8.97 13.54
CA PRO A 29 12.60 8.97 15.00
C PRO A 29 11.28 8.53 15.63
N PHE A 30 10.21 8.42 14.83
CA PHE A 30 8.88 7.98 15.24
C PHE A 30 8.60 6.51 14.90
N SER A 31 9.58 5.79 14.34
CA SER A 31 9.41 4.37 14.05
C SER A 31 9.27 3.57 15.36
N GLY A 32 8.47 2.50 15.28
CA GLY A 32 8.47 1.51 16.34
C GLY A 32 9.83 0.80 16.43
N LYS A 33 10.13 0.24 17.61
CA LYS A 33 11.39 -0.46 17.88
C LYS A 33 11.63 -1.59 16.88
N ARG A 34 12.83 -1.68 16.32
CA ARG A 34 13.19 -2.76 15.40
C ARG A 34 14.24 -3.67 16.01
N SER A 35 14.02 -4.99 15.93
CA SER A 35 14.98 -6.00 16.36
C SER A 35 16.09 -6.21 15.33
N ASN A 36 15.81 -5.98 14.04
CA ASN A 36 16.78 -6.09 12.96
C ASN A 36 16.67 -4.91 11.98
N PRO A 37 17.76 -4.59 11.26
CA PRO A 37 17.71 -3.63 10.16
C PRO A 37 16.80 -4.12 9.02
N TYR A 38 16.43 -3.18 8.14
CA TYR A 38 15.78 -3.53 6.88
C TYR A 38 16.61 -4.52 6.05
N PRO A 39 15.98 -5.41 5.28
CA PRO A 39 16.67 -6.38 4.43
C PRO A 39 17.62 -5.77 3.38
N THR A 40 17.30 -4.58 2.88
CA THR A 40 18.07 -3.86 1.87
C THR A 40 18.13 -2.37 2.20
N GLY A 41 19.11 -1.66 1.62
CA GLY A 41 19.26 -0.21 1.82
C GLY A 41 18.08 0.62 1.27
N PRO A 42 17.96 1.91 1.63
CA PRO A 42 16.87 2.76 1.15
C PRO A 42 16.97 3.00 -0.36
N MET A 43 15.84 3.38 -0.98
CA MET A 43 15.82 3.79 -2.39
C MET A 43 16.68 5.04 -2.64
N LYS A 44 17.01 5.30 -3.91
CA LYS A 44 17.82 6.45 -4.31
C LYS A 44 17.11 7.78 -4.02
N MET A 45 17.80 8.68 -3.33
CA MET A 45 17.36 10.06 -3.18
C MET A 45 17.42 10.78 -4.54
N THR A 46 16.34 11.46 -4.94
CA THR A 46 16.29 12.26 -6.17
C THR A 46 16.48 13.75 -5.85
N PRO A 47 16.76 14.61 -6.84
CA PRO A 47 16.85 16.06 -6.62
C PRO A 47 15.57 16.65 -5.98
N MET A 48 14.40 16.21 -6.45
CA MET A 48 13.11 16.65 -5.92
C MET A 48 12.93 16.24 -4.45
N LEU A 49 13.25 14.98 -4.11
CA LEU A 49 13.21 14.48 -2.75
C LEU A 49 14.22 15.20 -1.84
N THR A 50 15.41 15.51 -2.35
CA THR A 50 16.46 16.25 -1.63
C THR A 50 16.01 17.66 -1.28
N GLN A 51 15.34 18.34 -2.22
CA GLN A 51 14.80 19.68 -1.99
C GLN A 51 13.71 19.66 -0.91
N PHE A 52 12.80 18.68 -0.97
CA PHE A 52 11.79 18.49 0.07
C PHE A 52 12.41 18.21 1.44
N GLU A 53 13.37 17.29 1.51
CA GLU A 53 14.10 16.97 2.75
C GLU A 53 14.80 18.21 3.33
N THR A 54 15.43 19.02 2.48
CA THR A 54 16.12 20.26 2.87
C THR A 54 15.12 21.29 3.40
N ALA A 55 13.96 21.46 2.76
CA ALA A 55 12.91 22.36 3.21
C ALA A 55 12.34 21.93 4.56
N ALA A 56 12.05 20.63 4.73
CA ALA A 56 11.56 20.08 5.99
C ALA A 56 12.56 20.28 7.14
N LYS A 57 13.86 20.03 6.91
CA LYS A 57 14.92 20.27 7.91
C LYS A 57 15.02 21.75 8.32
N LYS A 58 14.83 22.70 7.40
CA LYS A 58 14.79 24.14 7.72
C LYS A 58 13.62 24.51 8.65
N LEU A 59 12.51 23.77 8.55
CA LEU A 59 11.36 23.87 9.45
C LEU A 59 11.55 23.08 10.75
N LYS A 60 12.73 22.49 10.97
CA LYS A 60 13.06 21.64 12.14
C LYS A 60 12.16 20.41 12.26
N LEU A 61 11.69 19.88 11.14
CA LEU A 61 10.95 18.62 11.06
C LEU A 61 11.90 17.44 10.81
N SER A 62 11.36 16.22 10.84
CA SER A 62 12.12 14.97 10.85
C SER A 62 11.91 14.14 9.56
N PRO A 63 12.41 14.58 8.39
CA PRO A 63 12.26 13.84 7.15
C PRO A 63 13.05 12.54 7.15
N TYR A 64 12.46 11.49 6.57
CA TYR A 64 13.09 10.20 6.35
C TYR A 64 12.68 9.60 4.98
N MET A 65 13.51 8.71 4.44
CA MET A 65 13.20 7.98 3.21
C MET A 65 12.11 6.95 3.48
N VAL A 66 11.05 6.95 2.67
CA VAL A 66 9.93 6.01 2.83
C VAL A 66 10.42 4.56 2.66
N PRO A 67 10.18 3.67 3.65
CA PRO A 67 10.41 2.24 3.47
C PRO A 67 9.60 1.69 2.31
N SER A 68 10.22 0.90 1.46
CA SER A 68 9.70 0.60 0.13
C SER A 68 9.71 -0.89 -0.18
N ALA A 69 8.59 -1.37 -0.73
CA ALA A 69 8.51 -2.67 -1.36
C ALA A 69 9.04 -2.67 -2.81
N ASN A 70 9.56 -1.54 -3.32
CA ASN A 70 10.41 -1.49 -4.50
C ASN A 70 11.87 -1.60 -4.07
N LEU A 71 12.53 -2.67 -4.46
CA LEU A 71 13.83 -3.01 -3.91
C LEU A 71 14.95 -2.12 -4.47
N SER A 72 15.84 -1.64 -3.61
CA SER A 72 17.02 -0.86 -4.00
C SER A 72 18.12 -1.72 -4.64
N GLU A 73 18.17 -3.01 -4.29
CA GLU A 73 19.15 -3.99 -4.73
C GLU A 73 18.52 -5.38 -4.89
N VAL A 74 19.23 -6.30 -5.54
CA VAL A 74 18.76 -7.69 -5.68
C VAL A 74 18.80 -8.36 -4.30
N TYR A 75 17.71 -9.02 -3.92
CA TYR A 75 17.59 -9.66 -2.63
C TYR A 75 17.01 -11.07 -2.77
N LYS A 76 17.60 -12.02 -2.06
CA LYS A 76 17.03 -13.36 -1.91
C LYS A 76 16.34 -13.45 -0.55
N ASN A 77 15.03 -13.62 -0.56
CA ASN A 77 14.25 -13.66 0.68
C ASN A 77 14.45 -14.99 1.43
N PRO A 78 14.00 -15.09 2.70
CA PRO A 78 14.14 -16.31 3.51
C PRO A 78 13.46 -17.54 2.90
N ASP A 79 12.44 -17.34 2.06
CA ASP A 79 11.69 -18.40 1.37
C ASP A 79 12.42 -18.90 0.10
N GLY A 80 13.53 -18.25 -0.27
CA GLY A 80 14.40 -18.63 -1.37
C GLY A 80 14.06 -18.00 -2.72
N GLU A 81 13.10 -17.07 -2.76
CA GLU A 81 12.78 -16.31 -3.97
C GLU A 81 13.73 -15.12 -4.15
N THR A 82 14.13 -14.88 -5.40
CA THR A 82 14.95 -13.72 -5.77
C THR A 82 14.04 -12.59 -6.24
N ILE A 83 14.13 -11.44 -5.59
CA ILE A 83 13.44 -10.21 -5.94
C ILE A 83 14.49 -9.27 -6.55
N ASN A 84 14.20 -8.71 -7.73
CA ASN A 84 15.18 -7.92 -8.48
C ASN A 84 15.30 -6.49 -7.96
N ALA A 85 16.38 -5.81 -8.33
CA ALA A 85 16.54 -4.38 -8.04
C ALA A 85 15.64 -3.50 -8.94
N CYS A 86 15.07 -2.46 -8.36
CA CYS A 86 14.22 -1.49 -9.03
C CYS A 86 14.99 -0.72 -10.11
N GLN A 87 14.42 -0.66 -11.31
CA GLN A 87 14.98 0.08 -12.45
C GLN A 87 14.50 1.54 -12.50
N TYR A 88 13.69 1.98 -11.52
CA TYR A 88 13.14 3.34 -11.46
C TYR A 88 12.37 3.75 -12.72
N CYS A 89 11.66 2.82 -13.37
CA CYS A 89 10.98 3.05 -14.65
C CYS A 89 9.69 3.88 -14.56
N GLY A 90 9.14 4.11 -13.35
CA GLY A 90 7.98 4.98 -13.16
C GLY A 90 6.60 4.39 -13.50
N PHE A 91 6.50 3.10 -13.86
CA PHE A 91 5.23 2.50 -14.30
C PHE A 91 4.54 1.58 -13.28
N CYS A 92 5.17 1.29 -12.14
CA CYS A 92 4.68 0.22 -11.25
C CYS A 92 3.64 0.66 -10.21
N GLU A 93 3.38 1.95 -10.00
CA GLU A 93 2.59 2.43 -8.86
C GLU A 93 1.11 1.99 -8.84
N ARG A 94 0.54 1.56 -9.98
CA ARG A 94 -0.80 0.92 -10.05
C ARG A 94 -0.84 -0.36 -10.88
N PHE A 95 0.33 -0.86 -11.28
CA PHE A 95 0.46 -1.95 -12.24
C PHE A 95 1.44 -3.01 -11.73
N GLY A 96 1.49 -4.16 -12.40
CA GLY A 96 2.55 -5.14 -12.18
C GLY A 96 3.93 -4.53 -12.43
N CYS A 97 4.96 -5.04 -11.76
CA CYS A 97 6.35 -4.65 -12.05
C CYS A 97 6.94 -5.66 -13.02
N GLU A 98 7.19 -5.25 -14.26
CA GLU A 98 7.77 -6.11 -15.31
C GLU A 98 9.16 -6.65 -14.95
N TYR A 99 9.90 -5.94 -14.10
CA TYR A 99 11.23 -6.34 -13.65
C TYR A 99 11.21 -7.32 -12.47
N GLY A 100 10.05 -7.62 -11.88
CA GLY A 100 10.00 -8.41 -10.64
C GLY A 100 10.72 -7.74 -9.46
N ALA A 101 10.77 -6.40 -9.46
CA ALA A 101 11.49 -5.59 -8.48
C ALA A 101 10.57 -4.87 -7.47
N LYS A 102 9.25 -5.00 -7.65
CA LYS A 102 8.25 -4.59 -6.68
C LYS A 102 7.70 -5.84 -6.01
N SER A 103 7.84 -5.93 -4.70
CA SER A 103 7.31 -7.03 -3.91
C SER A 103 5.80 -7.15 -4.09
N SER A 104 5.35 -8.37 -4.34
CA SER A 104 3.95 -8.76 -4.48
C SER A 104 3.85 -10.25 -4.17
N ALA A 105 2.62 -10.74 -3.97
CA ALA A 105 2.40 -12.18 -3.77
C ALA A 105 2.91 -13.00 -4.97
N GLU A 106 2.81 -12.46 -6.19
CA GLU A 106 3.24 -13.10 -7.44
C GLU A 106 4.75 -13.34 -7.52
N VAL A 107 5.57 -12.49 -6.87
CA VAL A 107 7.04 -12.60 -6.88
C VAL A 107 7.60 -13.18 -5.57
N THR A 108 6.78 -13.30 -4.53
CA THR A 108 7.20 -13.81 -3.21
C THR A 108 6.48 -15.12 -2.86
N VAL A 109 5.37 -15.05 -2.13
CA VAL A 109 4.80 -16.20 -1.44
C VAL A 109 4.07 -17.18 -2.35
N VAL A 110 3.54 -16.76 -3.50
CA VAL A 110 2.83 -17.67 -4.43
C VAL A 110 3.78 -18.66 -5.11
N PRO A 111 4.92 -18.24 -5.70
CA PRO A 111 5.94 -19.17 -6.19
C PRO A 111 6.41 -20.17 -5.12
N THR A 112 6.66 -19.70 -3.89
CA THR A 112 7.06 -20.57 -2.79
C THR A 112 5.97 -21.59 -2.45
N ALA A 113 4.70 -21.15 -2.35
CA ALA A 113 3.58 -22.03 -2.06
C ALA A 113 3.40 -23.11 -3.12
N LEU A 114 3.51 -22.75 -4.41
CA LEU A 114 3.42 -23.71 -5.52
C LEU A 114 4.50 -24.80 -5.45
N LYS A 115 5.74 -24.44 -5.06
CA LYS A 115 6.85 -25.40 -4.91
C LYS A 115 6.60 -26.47 -3.84
N THR A 116 5.67 -26.24 -2.90
CA THR A 116 5.34 -27.22 -1.87
C THR A 116 4.53 -28.42 -2.40
N GLY A 117 3.87 -28.28 -3.55
CA GLY A 117 2.90 -29.27 -4.05
C GLY A 117 1.59 -29.37 -3.26
N ASN A 118 1.43 -28.55 -2.20
CA ASN A 118 0.26 -28.55 -1.31
C ASN A 118 -0.66 -27.33 -1.53
N PHE A 119 -0.41 -26.54 -2.58
CA PHE A 119 -1.15 -25.33 -2.89
C PHE A 119 -1.77 -25.42 -4.29
N ASP A 120 -3.06 -25.12 -4.39
CA ASP A 120 -3.79 -25.01 -5.64
C ASP A 120 -4.34 -23.58 -5.77
N LEU A 121 -4.25 -23.01 -6.97
CA LEU A 121 -4.68 -21.66 -7.29
C LEU A 121 -5.64 -21.71 -8.47
N ARG A 122 -6.89 -21.29 -8.23
CA ARG A 122 -7.94 -21.26 -9.23
C ARG A 122 -8.40 -19.84 -9.49
N TYR A 123 -8.17 -19.37 -10.70
CA TYR A 123 -8.65 -18.08 -11.17
C TYR A 123 -10.15 -18.14 -11.46
N ASN A 124 -10.76 -16.97 -11.69
CA ASN A 124 -12.17 -16.84 -12.08
C ASN A 124 -13.17 -17.49 -11.11
N SER A 125 -12.74 -17.85 -9.90
CA SER A 125 -13.55 -18.53 -8.91
C SER A 125 -14.13 -17.50 -7.92
N ASN A 126 -15.25 -16.88 -8.27
CA ASN A 126 -15.88 -15.87 -7.43
C ASN A 126 -16.71 -16.53 -6.32
N VAL A 127 -16.16 -16.58 -5.10
CA VAL A 127 -16.89 -17.07 -3.93
C VAL A 127 -18.10 -16.17 -3.66
N VAL A 128 -19.27 -16.78 -3.54
CA VAL A 128 -20.55 -16.09 -3.31
C VAL A 128 -21.18 -16.43 -1.96
N GLU A 129 -20.79 -17.54 -1.34
CA GLU A 129 -21.32 -17.97 -0.04
C GLU A 129 -20.33 -18.88 0.71
N ILE A 130 -20.30 -18.73 2.03
CA ILE A 130 -19.60 -19.61 2.97
C ILE A 130 -20.62 -20.60 3.52
N LEU A 131 -20.40 -21.89 3.29
CA LEU A 131 -21.29 -22.96 3.70
C LEU A 131 -21.00 -23.36 5.15
N LYS A 132 -22.05 -23.60 5.95
CA LYS A 132 -21.90 -24.02 7.35
C LYS A 132 -22.98 -25.00 7.81
N LYS A 133 -22.63 -25.84 8.78
CA LYS A 133 -23.55 -26.67 9.56
C LYS A 133 -23.48 -26.25 11.03
N GLY A 134 -24.56 -25.65 11.53
CA GLY A 134 -24.57 -24.99 12.84
C GLY A 134 -23.53 -23.87 12.90
N ASN A 135 -22.53 -24.03 13.78
CA ASN A 135 -21.44 -23.07 13.98
C ASN A 135 -20.13 -23.49 13.30
N LYS A 136 -20.13 -24.54 12.47
CA LYS A 136 -18.93 -25.01 11.76
C LYS A 136 -19.05 -24.78 10.26
N VAL A 137 -18.03 -24.16 9.68
CA VAL A 137 -17.88 -24.03 8.22
C VAL A 137 -17.69 -25.42 7.62
N THR A 138 -18.24 -25.63 6.43
CA THR A 138 -18.13 -26.89 5.67
C THR A 138 -17.56 -26.70 4.27
N GLY A 139 -17.37 -25.45 3.83
CA GLY A 139 -16.84 -25.13 2.51
C GLY A 139 -17.27 -23.76 2.00
N VAL A 140 -17.10 -23.55 0.71
CA VAL A 140 -17.59 -22.36 0.00
C VAL A 140 -18.35 -22.77 -1.26
N ARG A 141 -19.29 -21.92 -1.66
CA ARG A 141 -19.93 -21.95 -2.97
C ARG A 141 -19.36 -20.82 -3.81
N TYR A 142 -18.94 -21.13 -5.03
CA TYR A 142 -18.36 -20.14 -5.95
C TYR A 142 -18.91 -20.31 -7.36
N ILE A 143 -18.85 -19.23 -8.13
CA ILE A 143 -19.23 -19.19 -9.54
C ILE A 143 -17.96 -19.03 -10.37
N ASP A 144 -17.78 -19.88 -11.37
CA ASP A 144 -16.78 -19.64 -12.41
C ASP A 144 -17.22 -18.46 -13.28
N THR A 145 -16.43 -17.38 -13.32
CA THR A 145 -16.82 -16.13 -13.98
C THR A 145 -16.71 -16.19 -15.50
N ILE A 146 -16.19 -17.28 -16.07
CA ILE A 146 -16.12 -17.51 -17.52
C ILE A 146 -17.29 -18.36 -17.99
N SER A 147 -17.55 -19.50 -17.33
CA SER A 147 -18.63 -20.42 -17.72
C SER A 147 -19.98 -20.06 -17.11
N GLY A 148 -19.99 -19.37 -15.96
CA GLY A 148 -21.19 -19.13 -15.16
C GLY A 148 -21.62 -20.34 -14.32
N GLU A 149 -20.86 -21.44 -14.35
CA GLU A 149 -21.16 -22.64 -13.57
C GLU A 149 -20.93 -22.43 -12.08
N GLU A 150 -21.74 -23.10 -11.27
CA GLU A 150 -21.66 -23.05 -9.82
C GLU A 150 -20.99 -24.31 -9.27
N PHE A 151 -20.11 -24.11 -8.29
CA PHE A 151 -19.35 -25.17 -7.65
C PHE A 151 -19.45 -25.08 -6.13
N ILE A 152 -19.39 -26.24 -5.48
CA ILE A 152 -19.20 -26.37 -4.04
C ILE A 152 -17.79 -26.92 -3.81
N GLN A 153 -16.98 -26.17 -3.05
CA GLN A 153 -15.67 -26.62 -2.59
C GLN A 153 -15.74 -26.91 -1.09
N PRO A 154 -15.78 -28.19 -0.67
CA PRO A 154 -15.69 -28.56 0.73
C PRO A 154 -14.37 -28.11 1.34
N ALA A 155 -14.42 -27.63 2.58
CA ALA A 155 -13.23 -27.21 3.32
C ALA A 155 -13.44 -27.35 4.84
N ASN A 156 -12.37 -27.71 5.55
CA ASN A 156 -12.37 -27.76 7.02
C ASN A 156 -12.18 -26.38 7.66
N ALA A 157 -11.60 -25.44 6.91
CA ALA A 157 -11.38 -24.06 7.31
C ALA A 157 -11.52 -23.14 6.09
N VAL A 158 -12.00 -21.92 6.31
CA VAL A 158 -12.10 -20.87 5.28
C VAL A 158 -11.46 -19.61 5.85
N VAL A 159 -10.47 -19.07 5.12
CA VAL A 159 -9.76 -17.83 5.46
C VAL A 159 -10.18 -16.76 4.48
N LEU A 160 -10.71 -15.64 4.98
CA LEU A 160 -11.23 -14.56 4.14
C LEU A 160 -10.15 -13.52 3.82
N THR A 161 -9.65 -13.51 2.59
CA THR A 161 -8.58 -12.61 2.11
C THR A 161 -9.04 -11.75 0.92
N SER A 162 -10.35 -11.49 0.79
CA SER A 162 -10.97 -10.92 -0.43
C SER A 162 -11.20 -9.40 -0.40
N TYR A 163 -10.45 -8.66 0.42
CA TYR A 163 -10.67 -7.24 0.78
C TYR A 163 -11.84 -7.02 1.76
N VAL A 164 -11.73 -5.99 2.62
CA VAL A 164 -12.62 -5.78 3.79
C VAL A 164 -14.10 -5.70 3.42
N PHE A 165 -14.44 -5.02 2.31
CA PHE A 165 -15.84 -4.91 1.86
C PHE A 165 -16.40 -6.25 1.40
N ASN A 166 -15.63 -7.02 0.63
CA ASN A 166 -16.12 -8.31 0.16
C ASN A 166 -16.14 -9.34 1.30
N ASN A 167 -15.18 -9.29 2.22
CA ASN A 167 -15.21 -10.10 3.45
C ASN A 167 -16.48 -9.83 4.26
N ALA A 168 -16.81 -8.55 4.50
CA ALA A 168 -18.02 -8.17 5.23
C ALA A 168 -19.28 -8.62 4.48
N LYS A 169 -19.37 -8.36 3.17
CA LYS A 169 -20.46 -8.83 2.30
C LYS A 169 -20.63 -10.35 2.40
N LEU A 170 -19.55 -11.13 2.27
CA LEU A 170 -19.59 -12.59 2.30
C LEU A 170 -20.12 -13.12 3.64
N LEU A 171 -19.62 -12.58 4.75
CA LEU A 171 -20.11 -12.90 6.09
C LEU A 171 -21.61 -12.56 6.23
N MET A 172 -22.04 -11.40 5.73
CA MET A 172 -23.44 -10.97 5.76
C MET A 172 -24.33 -11.93 4.96
N VAL A 173 -24.02 -12.23 3.69
CA VAL A 173 -24.86 -13.11 2.85
C VAL A 173 -24.85 -14.56 3.34
N SER A 174 -23.81 -14.96 4.06
CA SER A 174 -23.66 -16.31 4.63
C SER A 174 -24.22 -16.43 6.05
N ASN A 175 -24.82 -15.35 6.59
CA ASN A 175 -25.36 -15.28 7.95
C ASN A 175 -24.33 -15.70 9.03
N ILE A 176 -23.11 -15.14 8.95
CA ILE A 176 -22.03 -15.35 9.91
C ILE A 176 -21.70 -14.01 10.59
N GLY A 177 -21.80 -13.98 11.92
CA GLY A 177 -21.57 -12.78 12.73
C GLY A 177 -22.81 -11.90 12.92
N GLU A 178 -22.78 -11.02 13.92
CA GLU A 178 -23.86 -10.07 14.20
C GLU A 178 -23.65 -8.79 13.39
N ARG A 179 -24.57 -8.53 12.46
CA ARG A 179 -24.57 -7.30 11.65
C ARG A 179 -24.74 -6.08 12.55
N TYR A 180 -23.99 -5.03 12.25
CA TYR A 180 -24.10 -3.78 12.99
C TYR A 180 -25.48 -3.13 12.79
N ASP A 181 -26.14 -2.79 13.89
CA ASP A 181 -27.37 -2.02 13.93
C ASP A 181 -27.10 -0.62 14.49
N PRO A 182 -27.18 0.45 13.68
CA PRO A 182 -26.91 1.81 14.13
C PRO A 182 -27.95 2.34 15.13
N ALA A 183 -29.17 1.77 15.19
CA ALA A 183 -30.20 2.22 16.13
C ALA A 183 -29.92 1.74 17.55
N THR A 184 -29.34 0.54 17.70
CA THR A 184 -29.05 -0.07 19.01
C THR A 184 -27.57 -0.06 19.38
N GLY A 185 -26.69 0.20 18.42
CA GLY A 185 -25.23 0.11 18.58
C GLY A 185 -24.70 -1.33 18.69
N LYS A 186 -25.55 -2.35 18.49
CA LYS A 186 -25.19 -3.77 18.59
C LYS A 186 -24.58 -4.31 17.31
N GLY A 187 -23.83 -5.40 17.41
CA GLY A 187 -23.12 -6.03 16.30
C GLY A 187 -21.83 -5.31 15.90
N THR A 188 -21.00 -5.99 15.12
CA THR A 188 -19.69 -5.47 14.66
C THR A 188 -19.49 -5.64 13.17
N LEU A 189 -20.22 -6.57 12.54
CA LEU A 189 -20.08 -6.86 11.12
C LEU A 189 -20.59 -5.67 10.29
N GLY A 190 -19.69 -5.06 9.51
CA GLY A 190 -19.96 -3.91 8.66
C GLY A 190 -19.71 -2.54 9.30
N ARG A 191 -19.23 -2.49 10.55
CA ARG A 191 -18.87 -1.25 11.25
C ARG A 191 -17.36 -0.96 11.13
N ASN A 192 -16.95 0.26 11.50
CA ASN A 192 -15.56 0.68 11.70
C ASN A 192 -14.71 0.58 10.43
N TYR A 193 -15.31 0.83 9.26
CA TYR A 193 -14.52 1.03 8.06
C TYR A 193 -13.71 2.33 8.19
N CYS A 194 -12.39 2.18 8.16
CA CYS A 194 -11.46 3.30 8.11
C CYS A 194 -10.82 3.35 6.73
N TYR A 195 -10.65 4.55 6.19
CA TYR A 195 -9.98 4.78 4.93
C TYR A 195 -8.93 5.87 5.10
N GLN A 196 -7.81 5.73 4.40
CA GLN A 196 -6.80 6.78 4.34
C GLN A 196 -7.22 7.79 3.29
N ILE A 197 -7.51 9.02 3.73
CA ILE A 197 -7.66 10.16 2.82
C ILE A 197 -6.28 10.71 2.48
N LEU A 198 -6.05 10.99 1.19
CA LEU A 198 -4.78 11.49 0.66
C LEU A 198 -4.99 12.86 0.02
N PRO A 199 -5.24 13.92 0.81
CA PRO A 199 -5.25 15.28 0.28
C PRO A 199 -3.85 15.63 -0.21
N GLY A 200 -3.77 16.35 -1.33
CA GLY A 200 -2.51 16.72 -1.94
C GLY A 200 -2.49 18.20 -2.33
N ALA A 201 -1.29 18.74 -2.45
CA ALA A 201 -1.01 20.04 -3.03
C ALA A 201 0.01 19.88 -4.16
N ALA A 202 -0.09 20.71 -5.19
CA ALA A 202 0.87 20.75 -6.28
C ALA A 202 1.74 22.01 -6.16
N GLY A 203 3.05 21.85 -6.26
CA GLY A 203 4.00 22.95 -6.44
C GLY A 203 4.32 23.11 -7.93
N PHE A 204 4.59 24.33 -8.37
CA PHE A 204 5.08 24.60 -9.72
C PHE A 204 6.36 25.43 -9.60
N PHE A 205 7.42 24.97 -10.26
CA PHE A 205 8.76 25.51 -10.08
C PHE A 205 9.36 25.95 -11.42
N ASP A 206 10.39 26.79 -11.38
CA ASP A 206 11.16 27.13 -12.59
C ASP A 206 12.14 26.00 -12.98
N GLU A 207 12.66 25.30 -11.96
CA GLU A 207 13.60 24.19 -12.09
C GLU A 207 12.93 22.95 -12.70
N GLN A 208 13.69 22.22 -13.53
CA GLN A 208 13.27 20.93 -14.05
C GLN A 208 13.72 19.79 -13.15
N TYR A 209 12.77 18.94 -12.79
CA TYR A 209 12.96 17.66 -12.15
C TYR A 209 12.84 16.54 -13.20
N ASN A 210 13.71 15.52 -13.12
CA ASN A 210 13.59 14.32 -13.95
C ASN A 210 12.44 13.43 -13.46
N THR A 211 11.20 13.89 -13.66
CA THR A 211 9.95 13.29 -13.14
C THR A 211 9.54 11.99 -13.85
N PHE A 212 10.20 11.66 -14.96
CA PHE A 212 9.94 10.41 -15.68
C PHE A 212 10.38 9.18 -14.88
N MET A 213 11.56 9.25 -14.25
CA MET A 213 12.03 8.17 -13.38
C MET A 213 11.22 8.13 -12.10
N GLY A 214 10.91 6.94 -11.59
CA GLY A 214 10.13 6.80 -10.35
C GLY A 214 9.92 5.36 -9.92
N ALA A 215 9.35 5.20 -8.72
CA ALA A 215 8.92 3.90 -8.21
C ALA A 215 7.68 4.03 -7.32
N GLY A 216 6.95 2.93 -7.12
CA GLY A 216 5.68 2.93 -6.39
C GLY A 216 5.74 3.50 -4.97
N SER A 217 6.88 3.36 -4.30
CA SER A 217 7.11 3.90 -2.96
C SER A 217 8.42 4.69 -2.86
N LEU A 218 8.81 5.39 -3.94
CA LEU A 218 9.94 6.32 -3.92
C LEU A 218 9.50 7.66 -3.32
N GLY A 219 9.93 7.98 -2.10
CA GLY A 219 9.54 9.23 -1.47
C GLY A 219 10.29 9.56 -0.19
N VAL A 220 10.05 10.78 0.30
CA VAL A 220 10.45 11.25 1.63
C VAL A 220 9.17 11.62 2.39
N SER A 221 9.10 11.23 3.66
CA SER A 221 7.93 11.45 4.53
C SER A 221 8.33 12.14 5.82
N LEU A 222 7.33 12.75 6.46
CA LEU A 222 7.34 13.43 7.76
C LEU A 222 6.23 12.82 8.60
N ASP A 223 6.58 12.32 9.79
CA ASP A 223 5.61 11.77 10.76
C ASP A 223 5.42 12.69 11.98
N ASP A 224 6.01 13.88 11.97
CA ASP A 224 5.93 14.85 13.07
C ASP A 224 4.48 15.24 13.40
N TYR A 225 3.53 15.08 12.46
CA TYR A 225 2.10 15.36 12.64
C TYR A 225 1.22 14.10 12.57
N ASN A 226 1.82 12.91 12.72
CA ASN A 226 1.14 11.63 12.55
C ASN A 226 0.86 10.96 13.91
N GLY A 227 -0.35 10.44 14.10
CA GLY A 227 -0.80 9.82 15.34
C GLY A 227 -0.65 10.75 16.53
N ASP A 228 0.03 10.26 17.56
CA ASP A 228 0.29 10.96 18.82
C ASP A 228 1.72 11.55 18.86
N ASN A 229 2.37 11.74 17.71
CA ASN A 229 3.71 12.33 17.64
C ASN A 229 3.74 13.85 17.89
N PHE A 230 2.57 14.48 18.04
CA PHE A 230 2.39 15.90 18.33
C PHE A 230 1.21 16.11 19.28
N ASP A 231 1.18 17.28 19.92
CA ASP A 231 0.06 17.69 20.76
C ASP A 231 -1.11 18.15 19.88
N HIS A 232 -2.17 17.34 19.86
CA HIS A 232 -3.43 17.61 19.18
C HIS A 232 -4.60 17.82 20.15
N SER A 233 -4.34 18.03 21.44
CA SER A 233 -5.38 18.14 22.48
C SER A 233 -6.36 19.32 22.26
N ASP A 234 -5.89 20.41 21.65
CA ASP A 234 -6.68 21.60 21.33
C ASP A 234 -7.17 21.65 19.87
N LEU A 235 -7.06 20.56 19.11
CA LEU A 235 -7.47 20.49 17.69
C LEU A 235 -8.83 19.81 17.50
N ASP A 236 -9.50 20.09 16.39
CA ASP A 236 -10.82 19.55 16.05
C ASP A 236 -10.77 18.24 15.24
N PHE A 237 -9.59 17.61 15.16
CA PHE A 237 -9.36 16.34 14.48
C PHE A 237 -8.49 15.40 15.32
N ILE A 238 -8.56 14.10 14.99
CA ILE A 238 -7.86 13.01 15.68
C ILE A 238 -6.73 12.45 14.81
N HIS A 239 -5.62 12.06 15.45
CA HIS A 239 -4.46 11.35 14.88
C HIS A 239 -3.67 12.04 13.75
N GLY A 240 -4.08 13.22 13.26
CA GLY A 240 -3.35 13.94 12.22
C GLY A 240 -3.05 13.13 10.95
N GLY A 241 -1.83 13.24 10.43
CA GLY A 241 -1.38 12.51 9.26
C GLY A 241 0.09 12.75 8.90
N ASN A 242 0.63 11.89 8.04
CA ASN A 242 1.98 12.07 7.51
C ASN A 242 1.97 13.04 6.32
N ILE A 243 3.05 13.79 6.15
CA ILE A 243 3.26 14.63 4.97
C ILE A 243 4.36 13.99 4.15
N ALA A 244 4.10 13.66 2.89
CA ALA A 244 5.07 13.01 2.03
C ALA A 244 5.13 13.63 0.64
N LEU A 245 6.33 13.63 0.07
CA LEU A 245 6.58 13.84 -1.34
C LEU A 245 6.99 12.50 -1.95
N THR A 246 6.20 12.00 -2.91
CA THR A 246 6.48 10.74 -3.62
C THR A 246 6.70 10.99 -5.11
N GLN A 247 7.72 10.35 -5.67
CA GLN A 247 8.06 10.38 -7.08
C GLN A 247 7.74 9.02 -7.73
N THR A 248 6.47 8.86 -8.13
CA THR A 248 5.94 7.58 -8.63
C THR A 248 6.18 7.35 -10.11
N GLY A 249 6.65 8.36 -10.83
CA GLY A 249 6.70 8.44 -12.29
C GLY A 249 5.42 9.05 -12.88
N ALA A 250 5.47 9.40 -14.16
CA ALA A 250 4.33 9.93 -14.90
C ALA A 250 3.52 8.80 -15.54
N ARG A 251 2.30 8.57 -15.05
CA ARG A 251 1.39 7.59 -15.66
C ARG A 251 1.04 8.03 -17.10
N PRO A 252 0.97 7.10 -18.08
CA PRO A 252 0.65 7.43 -19.47
C PRO A 252 -0.68 8.19 -19.65
N ILE A 253 -1.62 8.01 -18.71
CA ILE A 253 -2.89 8.72 -18.65
C ILE A 253 -3.00 9.35 -17.26
N GLY A 254 -3.44 10.61 -17.20
CA GLY A 254 -3.66 11.34 -15.95
C GLY A 254 -2.49 12.22 -15.48
N SER A 255 -1.45 12.41 -16.30
CA SER A 255 -0.27 13.22 -15.96
C SER A 255 -0.16 14.47 -16.85
N ASN A 256 -0.99 15.48 -16.59
CA ASN A 256 -0.89 16.80 -17.24
C ASN A 256 -1.01 17.91 -16.19
N PRO A 257 -0.01 18.07 -15.31
CA PRO A 257 -0.04 19.09 -14.28
C PRO A 257 0.00 20.48 -14.93
N THR A 258 -0.92 21.35 -14.54
CA THR A 258 -0.98 22.74 -14.97
C THR A 258 -1.38 23.64 -13.80
N PRO A 259 -0.89 24.89 -13.72
CA PRO A 259 -1.33 25.84 -12.72
C PRO A 259 -2.85 26.00 -12.69
N PRO A 260 -3.46 26.29 -11.52
CA PRO A 260 -4.92 26.37 -11.37
C PRO A 260 -5.63 27.28 -12.38
N ASP A 261 -4.98 28.38 -12.80
CA ASP A 261 -5.55 29.35 -13.74
C ASP A 261 -5.39 28.95 -15.23
N THR A 262 -4.82 27.78 -15.50
CA THR A 262 -4.63 27.29 -16.87
C THR A 262 -5.99 26.83 -17.45
N PRO A 263 -6.37 27.28 -18.67
CA PRO A 263 -7.54 26.74 -19.34
C PRO A 263 -7.47 25.20 -19.45
N THR A 264 -8.60 24.51 -19.33
CA THR A 264 -8.64 23.03 -19.37
C THR A 264 -8.45 22.44 -20.77
N TRP A 265 -8.42 23.28 -21.81
CA TRP A 265 -8.22 22.88 -23.20
C TRP A 265 -7.65 24.03 -24.03
N GLY A 266 -7.19 23.73 -25.25
CA GLY A 266 -6.69 24.71 -26.21
C GLY A 266 -5.15 24.82 -26.26
N SER A 267 -4.65 25.84 -26.97
CA SER A 267 -3.22 26.05 -27.17
C SER A 267 -2.48 26.39 -25.88
N GLU A 268 -3.10 27.19 -25.01
CA GLU A 268 -2.51 27.57 -23.73
C GLU A 268 -2.39 26.37 -22.78
N PHE A 269 -3.44 25.54 -22.67
CA PHE A 269 -3.39 24.28 -21.94
C PHE A 269 -2.20 23.41 -22.39
N LYS A 270 -2.06 23.20 -23.71
CA LYS A 270 -0.96 22.40 -24.28
C LYS A 270 0.40 22.97 -23.92
N LYS A 271 0.57 24.29 -24.05
CA LYS A 271 1.82 24.99 -23.74
C LYS A 271 2.19 24.82 -22.27
N GLN A 272 1.24 25.06 -21.36
CA GLN A 272 1.45 24.96 -19.92
C GLN A 272 1.69 23.52 -19.48
N SER A 273 0.92 22.57 -20.00
CA SER A 273 1.09 21.14 -19.71
C SER A 273 2.48 20.65 -20.10
N ILE A 274 2.98 21.03 -21.28
CA ILE A 274 4.35 20.70 -21.71
C ILE A 274 5.39 21.39 -20.83
N HIS A 275 5.18 22.66 -20.48
CA HIS A 275 6.13 23.43 -19.67
C HIS A 275 6.28 22.86 -18.26
N TYR A 276 5.17 22.50 -17.61
CA TYR A 276 5.16 22.04 -16.23
C TYR A 276 5.31 20.53 -16.03
N TYR A 277 5.28 19.72 -17.10
CA TYR A 277 5.44 18.27 -17.01
C TYR A 277 6.69 17.81 -16.22
N THR A 278 7.80 18.53 -16.34
CA THR A 278 9.03 18.28 -15.57
C THR A 278 9.26 19.28 -14.45
N ARG A 279 8.26 20.08 -14.05
CA ARG A 279 8.43 21.20 -13.11
C ARG A 279 7.34 21.29 -12.06
N SER A 280 6.69 20.17 -11.78
CA SER A 280 5.59 20.04 -10.82
C SER A 280 5.76 18.82 -9.93
#